data_AF-A0A9D6Q8C3-F1
#
_entry.id   AF-A0A9D6Q8C3-F1
#
_cell.length_a   1.000
_cell.length_b   1.000
_cell.length_c   1.000
_cell.angle_alpha   90.00
_cell.angle_beta   90.00
_cell.angle_gamma   90.00
#
_symmetry.space_group_name_H-M   'P 1'
#
loop_
_entity.id
_entity.type
_entity.pdbx_description
1 polymer ?
#
loop_
_entity_poly.entity_id
_entity_poly.type
_entity_poly.pdbx_seq_one_letter_code
_entity_poly.pdbx_strand_id
1 'polypeptide(L)' 'MSTTDNDVTRFARTNFHDRHQVFGIKRADRRAHLYVVGKTGTGKSTLIKTASA' A
#
# COMPACT_ATOMS: atom_id res chain seq x y z
N MET A 1 21.83 -6.19 7.06
CA MET A 1 20.60 -6.24 7.88
C MET A 1 19.41 -6.45 6.94
N SER A 2 19.16 -7.68 6.54
CA SER A 2 18.08 -8.06 5.62
C SER A 2 16.79 -8.21 6.40
N THR A 3 16.00 -7.14 6.46
CA THR A 3 14.67 -7.14 7.08
C THR A 3 13.81 -8.21 6.39
N THR A 4 13.30 -9.15 7.16
CA THR A 4 12.50 -10.29 6.71
C THR A 4 11.38 -9.83 5.78
N ASP A 5 11.37 -10.29 4.53
CA ASP A 5 10.37 -9.95 3.48
C ASP A 5 8.90 -10.14 3.93
N ASN A 6 8.72 -10.95 4.97
CA ASN A 6 7.44 -11.35 5.55
C ASN A 6 6.73 -10.26 6.38
N ASP A 7 7.40 -9.13 6.66
CA ASP A 7 6.85 -8.03 7.46
C ASP A 7 6.15 -6.94 6.63
N VAL A 8 6.18 -7.02 5.29
CA VAL A 8 5.59 -6.00 4.40
C VAL A 8 4.48 -6.62 3.55
N THR A 9 3.26 -6.10 3.69
CA THR A 9 2.15 -6.44 2.79
C THR A 9 2.26 -5.57 1.55
N ARG A 10 2.65 -6.16 0.43
CA ARG A 10 2.69 -5.51 -0.89
C ARG A 10 1.27 -5.38 -1.44
N PHE A 11 0.85 -4.16 -1.81
CA PHE A 11 -0.51 -3.91 -2.32
C PHE A 11 -0.57 -2.93 -3.49
N ALA A 12 0.56 -2.33 -3.89
CA ALA A 12 0.58 -1.31 -4.94
C ALA A 12 1.94 -1.23 -5.65
N ARG A 13 1.99 -0.47 -6.75
CA ARG A 13 3.18 -0.23 -7.57
C ARG A 13 3.27 1.24 -7.93
N THR A 14 4.45 1.84 -7.78
CA THR A 14 4.74 3.20 -8.24
C THR A 14 5.34 3.15 -9.66
N ASN A 15 5.29 4.26 -10.38
CA ASN A 15 5.76 4.41 -11.77
C ASN A 15 6.70 5.61 -11.93
N PHE A 16 7.55 5.85 -10.93
CA PHE A 16 8.49 6.97 -10.94
C PHE A 16 9.52 6.84 -12.08
N HIS A 17 9.55 7.79 -13.02
CA HIS A 17 10.43 7.77 -14.21
C HIS A 17 10.40 6.43 -14.97
N ASP A 18 9.20 5.91 -15.22
CA ASP A 18 9.00 4.61 -15.90
C ASP A 18 9.59 3.41 -15.13
N ARG A 19 10.02 3.61 -13.88
CA ARG A 19 10.43 2.54 -12.98
C ARG A 19 9.24 2.04 -12.20
N HIS A 20 8.85 0.82 -12.52
CA HIS A 20 7.80 0.10 -11.84
C HIS A 20 8.33 -0.58 -10.57
N GLN A 21 8.13 0.05 -9.42
CA GLN A 21 8.54 -0.51 -8.13
C GLN A 21 7.33 -0.91 -7.29
N VAL A 22 7.29 -2.17 -6.84
CA VAL A 22 6.25 -2.67 -5.94
C VAL A 22 6.50 -2.13 -4.54
N PHE A 23 5.45 -1.63 -3.89
CA PHE A 23 5.50 -1.13 -2.52
C PHE A 23 4.34 -1.66 -1.68
N GLY A 24 4.48 -1.49 -0.36
CA GLY A 24 3.58 -2.06 0.62
C GLY A 24 3.59 -1.29 1.94
N ILE A 25 2.75 -1.74 2.87
CA ILE A 25 2.68 -1.25 4.25
C ILE A 25 3.22 -2.34 5.16
N LYS A 26 3.97 -1.97 6.21
CA LYS A 26 4.44 -2.95 7.20
C LYS A 26 3.24 -3.54 7.93
N ARG A 27 3.30 -4.83 8.28
CA ARG A 27 2.21 -5.53 8.99
C ARG A 27 1.86 -4.89 10.34
N ALA A 28 2.83 -4.23 10.99
CA ALA A 28 2.59 -3.43 12.18
C ALA A 28 1.71 -2.20 11.87
N ASP A 29 2.06 -1.45 10.82
CA ASP A 29 1.37 -0.22 10.41
C ASP A 29 -0.03 -0.48 9.83
N ARG A 30 -0.32 -1.69 9.33
CA ARG A 30 -1.66 -2.08 8.86
C ARG A 30 -2.74 -2.00 9.93
N ARG A 31 -2.36 -2.12 11.21
CA ARG A 31 -3.30 -2.03 12.35
C ARG A 31 -3.54 -0.59 12.80
N ALA A 32 -2.82 0.37 12.24
CA ALA A 32 -2.99 1.79 12.51
C ALA A 32 -4.04 2.44 11.58
N HIS A 33 -4.34 3.72 11.81
CA HIS A 33 -5.30 4.47 10.99
C HIS A 33 -4.69 4.89 9.65
N LEU A 34 -5.33 4.50 8.55
CA LEU A 34 -4.98 4.91 7.19
C LEU A 34 -5.91 6.03 6.72
N TYR A 35 -5.34 7.12 6.24
CA TYR A 35 -6.08 8.23 5.62
C TYR A 35 -5.82 8.27 4.12
N VAL A 36 -6.89 8.29 3.31
CA VAL A 36 -6.81 8.26 1.84
C VAL A 36 -7.68 9.38 1.27
N VAL A 37 -7.07 10.26 0.46
CA VAL A 37 -7.74 11.43 -0.15
C VAL A 37 -7.73 11.31 -1.67
N GLY A 38 -8.81 11.76 -2.31
CA GLY A 38 -8.96 11.77 -3.76
C GLY A 38 -10.40 12.06 -4.17
N LYS A 39 -10.62 12.40 -5.44
CA LYS A 39 -11.96 12.68 -6.00
C LYS A 39 -12.87 11.44 -5.98
N THR A 40 -14.18 11.62 -6.07
CA THR A 40 -15.13 10.51 -6.20
C THR A 40 -14.82 9.68 -7.45
N GLY A 41 -14.96 8.36 -7.38
CA GLY A 41 -14.69 7.46 -8.50
C GLY A 41 -13.22 7.06 -8.70
N THR A 42 -12.27 7.57 -7.91
CA THR A 42 -10.83 7.22 -8.07
C THR A 42 -10.41 5.89 -7.43
N GLY A 43 -11.37 5.06 -6.99
CA GLY A 43 -11.06 3.74 -6.41
C GLY A 43 -10.57 3.72 -4.97
N LYS A 44 -10.78 4.79 -4.18
CA LYS A 44 -10.35 4.86 -2.76
C LYS A 44 -10.88 3.69 -1.91
N SER A 45 -12.16 3.34 -2.04
CA SER A 45 -12.75 2.23 -1.28
C SER A 45 -12.12 0.88 -1.66
N THR A 46 -11.78 0.70 -2.94
CA THR A 46 -11.04 -0.47 -3.43
C THR A 46 -9.64 -0.53 -2.83
N LEU A 47 -8.94 0.61 -2.76
CA LEU A 47 -7.61 0.70 -2.16
C LEU A 47 -7.63 0.32 -0.68
N ILE A 48 -8.61 0.83 0.08
CA ILE A 48 -8.76 0.50 1.51
C ILE A 48 -8.99 -0.99 1.70
N LYS A 49 -9.88 -1.61 0.91
CA LYS A 49 -10.17 -3.05 0.99
C LYS A 49 -8.92 -3.91 0.76
N THR A 50 -8.10 -3.57 -0.23
CA THR A 50 -6.85 -4.29 -0.53
C THR A 50 -5.78 -4.05 0.53
N ALA A 51 -5.73 -2.84 1.11
CA ALA A 51 -4.78 -2.51 2.17
C ALA A 51 -5.17 -3.09 3.54
N SER A 52 -6.46 -3.44 3.76
CA SER A 52 -6.97 -4.00 5.02
C SER A 52 -7.10 -5.53 5.06
N ALA A 53 -7.20 -6.21 3.90
CA ALA A 53 -7.24 -7.69 3.78
C ALA A 53 -5.83 -8.29 3.76
#